data_AF-A0A380E485-F1
#
_entry.id   AF-A0A380E485-F1
#
_cell.length_a   1.000
_cell.length_b   1.000
_cell.length_c   1.000
_cell.angle_alpha   90.00
_cell.angle_beta   90.00
_cell.angle_gamma   90.00
#
_symmetry.space_group_name_H-M   'P 1'
#
loop_
_entity.id
_entity.type
_entity.pdbx_description
1 polymer ?
#
loop_
_entity_poly.entity_id
_entity_poly.type
_entity_poly.pdbx_seq_one_letter_code
_entity_poly.pdbx_strand_id
1 'polypeptide(L)'
;MDALHQHGVKAHMSVKLSQLGAEFDLELAYQNLRVILLKANTYNNMHINIDTEKYASLQQIVQVLDRLKGEFRNVGTVIQAYLYDSHELVDKYQDLRLRLVKGAYKENESIAFQSKEDVDANYIKIIEQRLLNARNFTSIATHDHRIINHVKQFMKENHIEKDRMEFQMLYGF
;
A
#
# COMPACT_ATOMS: atom_id res chain seq x y z
N MET A 1 9.16 -17.31 -1.13
CA MET A 1 7.83 -17.94 -1.26
C MET A 1 7.86 -19.42 -0.92
N ASP A 2 8.75 -20.21 -1.56
CA ASP A 2 8.78 -21.66 -1.33
C ASP A 2 9.00 -22.01 0.15
N ALA A 3 9.94 -21.33 0.82
CA ALA A 3 10.16 -21.51 2.27
C ALA A 3 8.92 -21.19 3.11
N LEU A 4 8.18 -20.11 2.81
CA LEU A 4 6.94 -19.75 3.52
C LEU A 4 5.90 -20.86 3.36
N HIS A 5 5.74 -21.35 2.13
CA HIS A 5 4.80 -22.42 1.81
C HIS A 5 5.19 -23.73 2.52
N GLN A 6 6.46 -24.13 2.43
CA GLN A 6 6.99 -25.35 3.05
C GLN A 6 6.78 -25.36 4.57
N HIS A 7 6.87 -24.21 5.23
CA HIS A 7 6.69 -24.07 6.67
C HIS A 7 5.27 -23.66 7.08
N GLY A 8 4.31 -23.60 6.14
CA GLY A 8 2.92 -23.24 6.42
C GLY A 8 2.73 -21.81 6.95
N VAL A 9 3.67 -20.91 6.69
CA VAL A 9 3.62 -19.53 7.18
C VAL A 9 2.69 -18.69 6.31
N LYS A 10 1.61 -18.18 6.91
CA LYS A 10 0.71 -17.22 6.26
C LYS A 10 1.33 -15.83 6.27
N ALA A 11 1.94 -15.45 5.15
CA ALA A 11 2.59 -14.15 5.01
C ALA A 11 2.37 -13.57 3.61
N HIS A 12 2.56 -12.26 3.53
CA HIS A 12 2.67 -11.51 2.28
C HIS A 12 4.11 -11.01 2.13
N MET A 13 4.49 -10.63 0.92
CA MET A 13 5.83 -10.11 0.66
C MET A 13 5.74 -8.67 0.18
N SER A 14 6.70 -7.87 0.62
CA SER A 14 6.94 -6.53 0.13
C SER A 14 8.17 -6.51 -0.76
N VAL A 15 8.12 -5.76 -1.86
CA VAL A 15 9.25 -5.54 -2.76
C VAL A 15 9.38 -4.05 -3.07
N LYS A 16 10.60 -3.59 -3.32
CA LYS A 16 10.86 -2.24 -3.84
C LYS A 16 11.14 -2.31 -5.33
N LEU A 17 10.59 -1.39 -6.11
CA LEU A 17 10.73 -1.42 -7.55
C LEU A 17 12.17 -1.10 -7.99
N SER A 18 12.87 -0.25 -7.24
CA SER A 18 14.32 -0.01 -7.40
C SER A 18 15.14 -1.30 -7.36
N GLN A 19 14.86 -2.19 -6.39
CA GLN A 19 15.53 -3.49 -6.24
C GLN A 19 15.24 -4.47 -7.37
N LEU A 20 14.20 -4.21 -8.17
CA LEU A 20 13.86 -4.99 -9.36
C LEU A 20 14.43 -4.39 -10.64
N GLY A 21 15.13 -3.25 -10.56
CA GLY A 21 15.85 -2.64 -11.68
C GLY A 21 15.29 -1.31 -12.19
N ALA A 22 14.29 -0.71 -11.54
CA ALA A 22 13.63 0.49 -12.07
C ALA A 22 14.49 1.76 -12.12
N GLU A 23 15.62 1.79 -11.41
CA GLU A 23 16.60 2.87 -11.52
C GLU A 23 17.39 2.81 -12.84
N PHE A 24 17.42 1.65 -13.50
CA PHE A 24 18.16 1.41 -14.75
C PHE A 24 17.21 1.24 -15.94
N ASP A 25 16.19 0.39 -15.79
CA ASP A 25 15.22 0.08 -16.82
C ASP A 25 13.87 -0.31 -16.19
N LEU A 26 12.84 0.49 -16.46
CA LEU A 26 11.50 0.26 -15.94
C LEU A 26 10.85 -1.01 -16.53
N GLU A 27 11.19 -1.38 -17.75
CA GLU A 27 10.69 -2.61 -18.38
C GLU A 27 11.30 -3.85 -17.71
N LEU A 28 12.59 -3.81 -17.37
CA LEU A 28 13.24 -4.85 -16.57
C LEU A 28 12.55 -5.04 -15.21
N ALA A 29 12.24 -3.94 -14.53
CA ALA A 29 11.53 -3.98 -13.24
C ALA A 29 10.12 -4.56 -13.38
N TYR A 30 9.38 -4.18 -14.43
CA TYR A 30 8.08 -4.74 -14.75
C TYR A 30 8.17 -6.26 -14.99
N GLN A 31 9.12 -6.72 -15.80
CA GLN A 31 9.30 -8.14 -16.11
C GLN A 31 9.66 -8.95 -14.87
N ASN A 32 10.59 -8.46 -14.05
CA ASN A 32 10.97 -9.09 -12.79
C ASN A 32 9.79 -9.17 -11.82
N LEU A 33 9.01 -8.10 -11.67
CA LEU A 33 7.82 -8.10 -10.82
C LEU A 33 6.75 -9.06 -11.34
N ARG A 34 6.55 -9.13 -12.66
CA ARG A 34 5.60 -10.06 -13.28
C ARG A 34 5.98 -11.52 -13.00
N VAL A 35 7.27 -11.88 -13.07
CA VAL A 35 7.75 -13.23 -12.71
C VAL A 35 7.45 -13.56 -11.24
N ILE A 36 7.69 -12.60 -10.34
CA ILE A 36 7.35 -12.73 -8.91
C ILE A 36 5.85 -12.95 -8.74
N LEU A 37 5.00 -12.15 -9.40
CA LEU A 37 3.54 -12.27 -9.30
C LEU A 37 3.01 -13.61 -9.83
N LEU A 38 3.56 -14.10 -10.95
CA LEU A 38 3.23 -15.42 -11.49
C LEU A 38 3.57 -16.53 -10.50
N LYS A 39 4.74 -16.47 -9.87
CA LYS A 39 5.11 -17.44 -8.83
C LYS A 39 4.23 -17.31 -7.58
N ALA A 40 3.87 -16.09 -7.19
CA ALA A 40 2.98 -15.86 -6.05
C ALA A 40 1.56 -16.40 -6.27
N ASN A 41 1.06 -16.37 -7.52
CA ASN A 41 -0.22 -16.97 -7.89
C ASN A 41 -0.27 -18.48 -7.63
N THR A 42 0.85 -19.20 -7.79
CA THR A 42 0.90 -20.64 -7.50
C THR A 42 0.79 -20.95 -6.00
N TYR A 43 0.88 -19.94 -5.13
CA TYR A 43 0.78 -20.06 -3.68
C TYR A 43 -0.49 -19.41 -3.13
N ASN A 44 -1.65 -19.85 -3.63
CA ASN A 44 -2.98 -19.34 -3.24
C ASN A 44 -3.11 -17.82 -3.41
N ASN A 45 -2.62 -17.28 -4.54
CA ASN A 45 -2.63 -15.84 -4.82
C ASN A 45 -1.96 -15.02 -3.70
N MET A 46 -0.79 -15.49 -3.22
CA MET A 46 -0.01 -14.77 -2.21
C MET A 46 0.15 -13.31 -2.62
N HIS A 47 -0.18 -12.41 -1.70
CA HIS A 47 -0.13 -10.98 -1.98
C HIS A 47 1.31 -10.46 -2.04
N ILE A 48 1.58 -9.67 -3.07
CA ILE A 48 2.82 -8.92 -3.27
C ILE A 48 2.51 -7.43 -3.19
N ASN A 49 3.10 -6.78 -2.21
CA ASN A 49 2.98 -5.34 -2.01
C ASN A 49 4.19 -4.63 -2.61
N ILE A 50 3.95 -3.66 -3.50
CA ILE A 50 5.00 -2.76 -3.96
C ILE A 50 5.15 -1.67 -2.90
N ASP A 51 6.31 -1.65 -2.22
CA ASP A 51 6.62 -0.61 -1.25
C ASP A 51 6.90 0.70 -1.98
N THR A 52 6.41 1.82 -1.42
CA THR A 52 6.78 3.13 -1.95
C THR A 52 8.20 3.48 -1.57
N GLU A 53 8.78 4.35 -2.38
CA GLU A 53 10.09 4.93 -2.16
C GLU A 53 9.92 6.46 -2.04
N LYS A 54 10.90 7.24 -2.50
CA LYS A 54 10.78 8.70 -2.59
C LYS A 54 9.74 9.09 -3.65
N TYR A 55 9.26 10.32 -3.62
CA TYR A 55 8.24 10.80 -4.57
C TYR A 55 8.67 10.64 -6.03
N ALA A 56 9.96 10.80 -6.34
CA ALA A 56 10.51 10.59 -7.69
C ALA A 56 10.19 9.20 -8.28
N SER A 57 10.04 8.17 -7.45
CA SER A 57 9.70 6.80 -7.88
C SER A 57 8.19 6.57 -8.02
N LEU A 58 7.34 7.48 -7.55
CA LEU A 58 5.89 7.31 -7.53
C LEU A 58 5.32 7.07 -8.93
N GLN A 59 5.76 7.85 -9.91
CA GLN A 59 5.31 7.72 -11.30
C GLN A 59 5.68 6.36 -11.90
N GLN A 60 6.89 5.87 -11.62
CA GLN A 60 7.33 4.54 -12.06
C GLN A 60 6.49 3.43 -11.42
N ILE A 61 6.21 3.52 -10.11
CA ILE A 61 5.35 2.57 -9.40
C ILE A 61 3.94 2.58 -9.98
N VAL A 62 3.35 3.76 -10.19
CA VAL A 62 2.02 3.92 -10.78
C VAL A 62 1.94 3.31 -12.17
N GLN A 63 2.94 3.56 -13.03
CA GLN A 63 3.00 3.02 -14.39
C GLN A 63 3.08 1.48 -14.39
N VAL A 64 3.94 0.90 -13.55
CA VAL A 64 4.07 -0.55 -13.44
C VAL A 64 2.80 -1.18 -12.84
N LEU A 65 2.23 -0.57 -11.81
CA LEU A 65 1.01 -1.05 -11.18
C LEU A 65 -0.20 -1.01 -12.13
N ASP A 66 -0.34 0.06 -12.93
CA ASP A 66 -1.41 0.19 -13.92
C ASP A 66 -1.33 -0.87 -15.01
N ARG A 67 -0.13 -1.29 -15.41
CA ARG A 67 0.08 -2.39 -16.35
C ARG A 67 -0.29 -3.75 -15.73
N LEU A 68 0.05 -3.96 -14.45
CA LEU A 68 -0.12 -5.26 -13.80
C LEU A 68 -1.53 -5.48 -13.23
N LYS A 69 -2.25 -4.43 -12.82
CA LYS A 69 -3.56 -4.56 -12.17
C LYS A 69 -4.65 -5.23 -13.02
N GLY A 70 -4.50 -5.19 -14.35
CA GLY A 70 -5.41 -5.88 -15.28
C GLY A 70 -5.14 -7.39 -15.39
N GLU A 71 -3.92 -7.82 -15.09
CA GLU A 71 -3.48 -9.21 -15.19
C GLU A 71 -3.49 -9.93 -13.83
N PHE A 72 -3.21 -9.20 -12.74
CA PHE A 72 -3.00 -9.76 -11.41
C PHE A 72 -3.95 -9.17 -10.38
N ARG A 73 -4.55 -10.04 -9.56
CA ARG A 73 -5.37 -9.64 -8.39
C ARG A 73 -4.61 -9.66 -7.07
N ASN A 74 -3.41 -10.23 -7.05
CA ASN A 74 -2.57 -10.39 -5.86
C ASN A 74 -1.49 -9.30 -5.74
N VAL A 75 -1.60 -8.21 -6.48
CA VAL A 75 -0.69 -7.06 -6.41
C VAL A 75 -1.35 -5.88 -5.69
N GLY A 76 -0.55 -5.10 -4.97
CA GLY A 76 -0.99 -3.87 -4.32
C GLY A 76 0.18 -2.92 -4.13
N THR A 77 -0.09 -1.77 -3.53
CA THR A 77 0.94 -0.77 -3.26
C THR A 77 0.69 -0.03 -1.96
N VAL A 78 1.68 0.76 -1.57
CA VAL A 78 1.60 1.69 -0.44
C VAL A 78 1.13 3.06 -0.92
N ILE A 79 0.25 3.73 -0.16
CA ILE A 79 -0.10 5.15 -0.35
C ILE A 79 0.38 5.94 0.87
N GLN A 80 1.08 7.05 0.61
CA GLN A 80 1.67 7.90 1.65
C GLN A 80 0.82 9.14 1.86
N ALA A 81 0.29 9.33 3.08
CA ALA A 81 -0.64 10.41 3.42
C ALA A 81 -0.01 11.81 3.44
N TYR A 82 1.31 11.93 3.54
CA TYR A 82 1.99 13.22 3.45
C TYR A 82 1.95 13.84 2.04
N LEU A 83 1.58 13.12 0.99
CA LEU A 83 1.49 13.66 -0.38
C LEU A 83 0.12 14.27 -0.63
N TYR A 84 0.06 15.37 -1.38
CA TYR A 84 -1.21 15.98 -1.78
C TYR A 84 -2.07 15.03 -2.65
N ASP A 85 -1.43 14.27 -3.54
CA ASP A 85 -2.09 13.37 -4.50
C ASP A 85 -2.57 12.06 -3.87
N SER A 86 -2.35 11.85 -2.56
CA SER A 86 -2.68 10.57 -1.89
C SER A 86 -4.16 10.19 -2.03
N HIS A 87 -5.05 11.18 -2.01
CA HIS A 87 -6.49 10.99 -2.13
C HIS A 87 -6.90 10.49 -3.53
N GLU A 88 -6.26 11.00 -4.58
CA GLU A 88 -6.50 10.56 -5.97
C GLU A 88 -6.05 9.11 -6.16
N LEU A 89 -4.91 8.74 -5.58
CA LEU A 89 -4.41 7.37 -5.66
C LEU A 89 -5.33 6.38 -4.92
N VAL A 90 -5.91 6.78 -3.78
CA VAL A 90 -6.90 5.96 -3.06
C VAL A 90 -8.14 5.71 -3.92
N ASP A 91 -8.65 6.74 -4.61
CA ASP A 91 -9.80 6.61 -5.52
C ASP A 91 -9.47 5.79 -6.77
N LYS A 92 -8.27 5.97 -7.33
CA LYS A 92 -7.82 5.26 -8.53
C LYS A 92 -7.72 3.75 -8.34
N TYR A 93 -7.40 3.27 -7.13
CA TYR A 93 -7.05 1.88 -6.85
C TYR A 93 -8.01 1.17 -5.89
N GLN A 94 -9.33 1.39 -6.03
CA GLN A 94 -10.38 0.76 -5.21
C GLN A 94 -10.33 -0.78 -5.23
N ASP A 95 -9.98 -1.38 -6.37
CA ASP A 95 -9.96 -2.84 -6.58
C ASP A 95 -8.65 -3.51 -6.12
N LEU A 96 -7.63 -2.75 -5.75
CA LEU A 96 -6.34 -3.28 -5.28
C LEU A 96 -6.27 -3.28 -3.77
N ARG A 97 -5.52 -4.21 -3.18
CA ARG A 97 -5.15 -4.10 -1.77
C ARG A 97 -4.17 -2.93 -1.61
N LEU A 98 -4.46 -2.01 -0.70
CA LEU A 98 -3.60 -0.85 -0.42
C LEU A 98 -3.11 -0.88 1.01
N ARG A 99 -1.84 -0.51 1.21
CA ARG A 99 -1.28 -0.18 2.52
C ARG A 99 -1.22 1.33 2.66
N LEU A 100 -1.88 1.89 3.66
CA LEU A 100 -1.81 3.33 3.94
C LEU A 100 -0.76 3.58 5.02
N VAL A 101 0.08 4.60 4.82
CA VAL A 101 1.13 5.05 5.76
C VAL A 101 1.13 6.58 5.84
N LYS A 102 1.72 7.16 6.88
CA LYS A 102 1.97 8.62 6.94
C LYS A 102 2.95 9.08 5.85
N GLY A 103 4.03 8.33 5.67
CA GLY A 103 5.18 8.73 4.83
C GLY A 103 6.46 8.66 5.66
N ALA A 104 7.60 8.44 5.00
CA ALA A 104 8.89 8.21 5.69
C ALA A 104 10.03 9.11 5.17
N TYR A 105 9.78 9.89 4.13
CA TYR A 105 10.78 10.74 3.47
C TYR A 105 10.51 12.21 3.75
N LYS A 106 11.51 13.06 3.53
CA LYS A 106 11.38 14.51 3.60
C LYS A 106 11.29 15.06 2.18
N GLU A 107 10.08 15.33 1.74
CA GLU A 107 9.77 15.85 0.40
C GLU A 107 9.52 17.36 0.42
N ASN A 108 9.59 18.00 -0.75
CA ASN A 108 9.37 19.43 -0.89
C ASN A 108 7.91 19.82 -0.58
N GLU A 109 7.70 21.02 -0.03
CA GLU A 109 6.37 21.56 0.30
C GLU A 109 5.43 21.72 -0.90
N SER A 110 5.97 21.79 -2.12
CA SER A 110 5.18 21.81 -3.36
C SER A 110 4.42 20.51 -3.64
N ILE A 111 4.81 19.40 -3.01
CA ILE A 111 4.22 18.07 -3.24
C ILE A 111 3.76 17.37 -1.97
N ALA A 112 4.17 17.85 -0.79
CA ALA A 112 3.90 17.18 0.48
C ALA A 112 3.59 18.15 1.63
N PHE A 113 2.64 17.74 2.48
CA PHE A 113 2.38 18.35 3.77
C PHE A 113 3.63 18.32 4.65
N GLN A 114 3.95 19.46 5.27
CA GLN A 114 5.17 19.62 6.07
C GLN A 114 4.93 19.46 7.57
N SER A 115 3.73 19.82 8.05
CA SER A 115 3.40 19.71 9.47
C SER A 115 2.88 18.31 9.80
N LYS A 116 3.13 17.85 11.02
CA LYS A 116 2.63 16.56 11.49
C LYS A 116 1.10 16.57 11.58
N GLU A 117 0.53 17.69 11.95
CA GLU A 117 -0.90 17.91 12.10
C GLU A 117 -1.62 17.74 10.76
N ASP A 118 -1.09 18.33 9.68
CA ASP A 118 -1.65 18.20 8.34
C ASP A 118 -1.52 16.77 7.81
N VAL A 119 -0.37 16.12 8.06
CA VAL A 119 -0.16 14.71 7.68
C VAL A 119 -1.13 13.80 8.43
N ASP A 120 -1.32 14.00 9.74
CA ASP A 120 -2.23 13.22 10.56
C ASP A 120 -3.69 13.42 10.11
N ALA A 121 -4.08 14.67 9.81
CA ALA A 121 -5.40 15.00 9.30
C ALA A 121 -5.67 14.37 7.93
N ASN A 122 -4.72 14.49 6.99
CA ASN A 122 -4.88 13.87 5.69
C ASN A 122 -4.84 12.33 5.78
N TYR A 123 -4.06 11.76 6.71
CA TYR A 123 -4.02 10.32 6.91
C TYR A 123 -5.38 9.77 7.36
N ILE A 124 -6.03 10.43 8.32
CA ILE A 124 -7.40 10.09 8.72
C ILE A 124 -8.35 10.20 7.51
N LYS A 125 -8.28 11.31 6.77
CA LYS A 125 -9.14 11.55 5.60
C LYS A 125 -9.02 10.43 4.56
N ILE A 126 -7.81 10.04 4.17
CA ILE A 126 -7.62 8.98 3.18
C ILE A 126 -7.99 7.59 3.72
N ILE A 127 -7.86 7.35 5.03
CA ILE A 127 -8.32 6.10 5.65
C ILE A 127 -9.85 6.01 5.57
N GLU A 128 -10.56 7.07 5.98
CA GLU A 128 -12.03 7.10 5.91
C GLU A 128 -12.52 6.90 4.49
N GLN A 129 -11.97 7.68 3.54
CA GLN A 129 -12.25 7.55 2.11
C GLN A 129 -12.04 6.12 1.63
N ARG A 130 -10.90 5.52 1.98
CA ARG A 130 -10.56 4.16 1.59
C ARG A 130 -11.54 3.15 2.18
N LEU A 131 -11.89 3.27 3.45
CA LEU A 131 -12.79 2.35 4.13
C LEU A 131 -14.22 2.40 3.56
N LEU A 132 -14.65 3.54 3.03
CA LEU A 132 -15.94 3.69 2.38
C LEU A 132 -15.97 3.17 0.94
N ASN A 133 -14.88 3.35 0.17
CA ASN A 133 -14.88 3.09 -1.28
C ASN A 133 -14.17 1.79 -1.69
N ALA A 134 -13.38 1.17 -0.82
CA ALA A 134 -12.54 0.04 -1.18
C ALA A 134 -13.37 -1.18 -1.55
N ARG A 135 -13.03 -1.78 -2.69
CA ARG A 135 -13.58 -3.08 -3.13
C ARG A 135 -12.68 -4.25 -2.71
N ASN A 136 -11.46 -3.95 -2.29
CA ASN A 136 -10.47 -4.91 -1.83
C ASN A 136 -9.91 -4.53 -0.44
N PHE A 137 -9.11 -5.40 0.14
CA PHE A 137 -8.59 -5.31 1.50
C PHE A 137 -7.73 -4.05 1.73
N THR A 138 -7.73 -3.52 2.96
CA THR A 138 -6.93 -2.34 3.32
C THR A 138 -6.00 -2.63 4.50
N SER A 139 -4.72 -2.31 4.37
CA SER A 139 -3.75 -2.36 5.47
C SER A 139 -3.49 -0.95 5.99
N ILE A 140 -3.83 -0.65 7.25
CA ILE A 140 -3.56 0.65 7.88
C ILE A 140 -2.29 0.50 8.72
N ALA A 141 -1.17 1.04 8.25
CA ALA A 141 0.12 0.89 8.90
C ALA A 141 0.40 2.09 9.82
N THR A 142 0.28 1.91 11.13
CA THR A 142 0.47 2.97 12.13
C THR A 142 0.66 2.40 13.54
N HIS A 143 1.43 3.11 14.36
CA HIS A 143 1.53 2.88 15.81
C HIS A 143 0.75 3.95 16.61
N ASP A 144 0.12 4.92 15.94
CA ASP A 144 -0.59 6.01 16.60
C ASP A 144 -1.94 5.52 17.14
N HIS A 145 -2.02 5.35 18.46
CA HIS A 145 -3.22 4.88 19.16
C HIS A 145 -4.44 5.79 18.93
N ARG A 146 -4.23 7.10 18.70
CA ARG A 146 -5.34 8.04 18.42
C ARG A 146 -5.98 7.71 17.08
N ILE A 147 -5.15 7.46 16.06
CA ILE A 147 -5.62 7.06 14.72
C ILE A 147 -6.27 5.68 14.78
N ILE A 148 -5.69 4.71 15.50
CA ILE A 148 -6.28 3.38 15.65
C ILE A 148 -7.67 3.45 16.28
N ASN A 149 -7.84 4.24 17.33
CA ASN A 149 -9.13 4.41 17.99
C ASN A 149 -10.14 5.13 17.11
N HIS A 150 -9.70 6.16 16.37
CA HIS A 150 -10.52 6.85 15.37
C HIS A 150 -11.05 5.88 14.32
N VAL A 151 -10.16 5.07 13.72
CA VAL A 151 -10.54 4.07 12.71
C VAL A 151 -11.54 3.06 13.24
N LYS A 152 -11.34 2.54 14.46
CA LYS A 152 -12.27 1.60 15.09
C LYS A 152 -13.66 2.23 15.27
N GLN A 153 -13.71 3.49 15.69
CA GLN A 153 -14.97 4.22 15.85
C GLN A 153 -15.66 4.47 14.51
N PHE A 154 -14.91 4.95 13.52
CA PHE A 154 -15.40 5.18 12.16
C PHE A 154 -15.98 3.91 11.52
N MET A 155 -15.28 2.76 11.66
CA MET A 155 -15.77 1.47 11.17
C MET A 155 -17.08 1.06 11.84
N LYS A 156 -17.21 1.30 13.15
CA LYS A 156 -18.44 1.00 13.89
C LYS A 156 -19.62 1.86 13.42
N GLU A 157 -19.39 3.16 13.21
CA GLU A 157 -20.41 4.11 12.76
C GLU A 157 -20.88 3.85 11.33
N ASN A 158 -19.99 3.37 10.46
CA ASN A 158 -20.28 3.10 9.06
C ASN A 158 -20.56 1.62 8.77
N HIS A 159 -20.73 0.78 9.80
CA HIS A 159 -21.00 -0.65 9.67
C HIS A 159 -19.99 -1.41 8.78
N ILE A 160 -18.71 -1.09 8.90
CA ILE A 160 -17.64 -1.72 8.13
C ILE A 160 -17.13 -2.96 8.87
N GLU A 161 -17.16 -4.11 8.18
CA GLU A 161 -16.71 -5.38 8.74
C GLU A 161 -15.20 -5.40 9.01
N LYS A 162 -14.80 -6.12 10.07
CA LYS A 162 -13.40 -6.18 10.52
C LYS A 162 -12.48 -6.94 9.57
N ASP A 163 -13.02 -7.81 8.74
CA ASP A 163 -12.29 -8.61 7.75
C ASP A 163 -11.98 -7.83 6.46
N ARG A 164 -12.39 -6.56 6.37
CA ARG A 164 -12.09 -5.66 5.24
C ARG A 164 -10.73 -4.99 5.38
N MET A 165 -10.13 -5.01 6.57
CA MET A 165 -8.89 -4.32 6.84
C MET A 165 -8.02 -5.02 7.89
N GLU A 166 -6.80 -4.53 8.07
CA GLU A 166 -5.94 -4.88 9.19
C GLU A 166 -5.15 -3.65 9.64
N PHE A 167 -4.69 -3.65 10.90
CA PHE A 167 -3.61 -2.77 11.32
C PHE A 167 -2.26 -3.45 11.09
N GLN A 168 -1.27 -2.69 10.64
CA GLN A 168 0.11 -3.15 10.52
C GLN A 168 1.04 -2.28 11.36
N MET A 169 2.00 -2.94 11.99
CA MET A 169 3.02 -2.34 12.84
C MET A 169 4.39 -2.88 12.43
N LEU A 170 5.43 -2.09 12.67
CA LEU A 170 6.80 -2.57 12.51
C LEU A 170 7.14 -3.47 13.69
N TYR A 171 7.91 -4.53 13.42
CA TYR A 171 8.35 -5.43 14.47
C TYR A 171 9.25 -4.71 15.48
N GLY A 172 8.94 -4.84 16.77
CA GLY A 172 9.76 -4.29 17.87
C GLY A 172 9.42 -2.87 18.32
N PHE A 173 8.26 -2.33 17.95
CA PHE A 173 7.73 -1.04 18.41
C PHE A 173 6.65 -1.16 19.49
#